data_AF-A0A1J5PA63-F1
#
_entry.id   AF-A0A1J5PA63-F1
#
_cell.length_a   1.000
_cell.length_b   1.000
_cell.length_c   1.000
_cell.angle_alpha   90.00
_cell.angle_beta   90.00
_cell.angle_gamma   90.00
#
_symmetry.space_group_name_H-M   'P 1'
#
loop_
_entity.id
_entity.type
_entity.pdbx_description
1 polymer ?
#
loop_
_entity_poly.entity_id
_entity_poly.type
_entity_poly.pdbx_seq_one_letter_code
_entity_poly.pdbx_strand_id
1 'polypeptide(L)' 'MAAAALLKKNPKPTDKDIDEAMTNICRCGTYQRIREAVHMAAGAGTTGRSGG' A
#
# COMPACT_ATOMS: atom_id res chain seq x y z
N MET A 1 -11.14 2.96 2.68
CA MET A 1 -9.70 3.06 2.33
C MET A 1 -9.38 2.09 1.20
N ALA A 2 -8.76 2.56 0.12
CA ALA A 2 -8.45 1.76 -1.08
C ALA A 2 -7.38 0.69 -0.83
N ALA A 3 -6.29 1.03 -0.13
CA ALA A 3 -5.21 0.11 0.21
C ALA A 3 -5.68 -1.10 1.02
N ALA A 4 -6.48 -0.88 2.07
CA ALA A 4 -7.03 -1.97 2.89
C ALA A 4 -8.00 -2.88 2.11
N ALA A 5 -8.75 -2.30 1.15
CA ALA A 5 -9.63 -3.07 0.28
C ALA A 5 -8.84 -3.88 -0.76
N LEU A 6 -7.74 -3.31 -1.28
CA LEU A 6 -6.83 -4.01 -2.18
C LEU A 6 -6.20 -5.21 -1.46
N LEU A 7 -5.65 -5.03 -0.26
CA LEU A 7 -5.02 -6.11 0.51
C LEU A 7 -5.99 -7.25 0.88
N LYS A 8 -7.28 -6.94 1.11
CA LYS A 8 -8.31 -7.96 1.32
C LYS A 8 -8.61 -8.78 0.07
N LYS A 9 -8.48 -8.20 -1.12
CA LYS A 9 -8.75 -8.88 -2.41
C LYS A 9 -7.52 -9.56 -2.98
N ASN A 10 -6.37 -8.90 -2.86
CA ASN A 10 -5.08 -9.35 -3.32
C ASN A 10 -4.06 -9.19 -2.18
N PRO A 11 -3.75 -10.27 -1.44
CA PRO A 11 -2.81 -10.23 -0.32
C PRO A 11 -1.35 -10.03 -0.74
N LYS A 12 -1.04 -10.13 -2.04
CA LYS A 12 0.29 -9.82 -2.61
C LYS A 12 0.14 -8.90 -3.83
N PRO A 13 -0.27 -7.63 -3.61
CA PRO A 13 -0.42 -6.69 -4.71
C PRO A 13 0.94 -6.37 -5.33
N THR A 14 0.96 -6.22 -6.65
CA THR A 14 2.11 -5.65 -7.36
C THR A 14 2.04 -4.12 -7.33
N ASP A 15 3.13 -3.45 -7.68
CA ASP A 15 3.13 -1.99 -7.81
C ASP A 15 2.02 -1.48 -8.72
N LYS A 16 1.77 -2.20 -9.82
CA LYS A 16 0.73 -1.87 -10.79
C LYS A 16 -0.67 -1.97 -10.17
N ASP A 17 -0.92 -3.00 -9.36
CA ASP A 17 -2.19 -3.13 -8.63
C ASP A 17 -2.40 -1.98 -7.64
N ILE A 18 -1.32 -1.48 -7.03
CA ILE A 18 -1.37 -0.33 -6.10
C ILE A 18 -1.62 0.97 -6.87
N ASP A 19 -0.98 1.16 -8.03
CA ASP A 19 -1.22 2.27 -8.96
C ASP A 19 -2.68 2.30 -9.43
N GLU A 20 -3.24 1.15 -9.80
CA GLU A 20 -4.64 1.05 -10.24
C GLU A 20 -5.64 1.24 -9.09
N ALA A 21 -5.33 0.73 -7.91
CA ALA A 21 -6.19 0.90 -6.74
C ALA A 21 -6.14 2.33 -6.16
N MET A 22 -5.03 3.05 -6.37
CA MET A 22 -4.81 4.39 -5.85
C MET A 22 -4.72 5.41 -6.98
N THR A 23 -5.90 5.72 -7.55
CA THR A 23 -6.05 6.75 -8.59
C THR A 23 -5.86 8.19 -8.08
N ASN A 24 -5.85 8.40 -6.76
CA ASN A 24 -5.67 9.72 -6.14
C ASN A 24 -4.17 10.02 -5.93
N ILE A 25 -3.45 10.24 -7.03
CA ILE A 25 -2.03 10.64 -7.00
C ILE A 25 -1.96 12.06 -6.42
N CYS A 26 -1.43 12.16 -5.20
CA CYS A 26 -1.24 13.44 -4.54
C CYS A 26 0.10 14.06 -4.99
N ARG A 27 0.04 15.27 -5.58
CA ARG A 27 1.20 16.00 -6.14
C ARG A 27 2.32 16.28 -5.12
N CYS A 28 2.05 16.09 -3.83
CA CYS A 28 3.02 16.20 -2.74
C CYS A 28 4.07 15.07 -2.72
N GLY A 29 3.97 14.05 -3.58
CA GLY A 29 5.04 13.05 -3.77
C GLY A 29 5.09 11.95 -2.71
N THR A 30 4.08 11.84 -1.85
CA THR A 30 3.98 10.79 -0.82
C THR A 30 3.61 9.41 -1.39
N TYR A 31 3.26 9.36 -2.69
CA TYR A 31 2.80 8.14 -3.35
C TYR A 31 3.78 6.96 -3.23
N GLN A 32 5.09 7.23 -3.35
CA GLN A 32 6.13 6.21 -3.17
C GLN A 32 6.13 5.60 -1.77
N ARG A 33 5.98 6.43 -0.72
CA ARG A 33 5.86 5.93 0.67
C ARG A 33 4.60 5.10 0.89
N ILE A 34 3.52 5.44 0.19
CA ILE A 34 2.27 4.66 0.28
C ILE A 34 2.45 3.30 -0.38
N ARG A 35 3.10 3.22 -1.55
CA ARG A 35 3.44 1.94 -2.19
C ARG A 35 4.24 1.04 -1.26
N GLU A 36 5.31 1.59 -0.67
CA GLU A 36 6.11 0.86 0.33
C GLU A 36 5.26 0.40 1.53
N ALA A 37 4.39 1.27 2.06
CA ALA A 37 3.51 0.90 3.18
C ALA A 37 2.51 -0.22 2.82
N VAL A 38 2.00 -0.25 1.59
CA VAL A 38 1.12 -1.33 1.12
C VAL A 38 1.86 -2.65 0.99
N HIS A 39 3.09 -2.62 0.45
CA HIS A 39 3.96 -3.82 0.39
C HIS A 39 4.31 -4.32 1.79
N MET A 40 4.60 -3.43 2.73
CA MET A 40 4.82 -3.79 4.13
C MET A 40 3.56 -4.42 4.75
N ALA A 41 2.38 -3.84 4.52
CA ALA A 41 1.11 -4.37 5.02
C ALA A 41 0.70 -5.70 4.37
N ALA A 42 1.15 -5.97 3.14
CA ALA A 42 0.99 -7.25 2.44
C ALA A 42 1.90 -8.36 3.00
N GLY A 43 2.77 -8.06 3.98
CA GLY A 43 3.71 -9.01 4.55
C GLY A 43 4.97 -9.22 3.72
N ALA A 44 5.24 -8.36 2.73
CA ALA A 44 6.52 -8.34 2.02
C ALA A 44 7.63 -7.61 2.82
N GLY A 45 7.26 -6.84 3.84
CA GLY A 45 8.18 -6.19 4.77
C GLY A 45 8.02 -6.75 6.18
N THR A 46 9.11 -7.21 6.76
CA THR A 46 9.21 -7.69 8.14
C THR A 46 8.60 -6.69 9.13
N THR A 47 7.66 -7.18 9.92
CA THR A 47 7.36 -6.80 11.31
C THR A 47 7.94 -5.48 11.81
N GLY A 48 7.07 -4.51 12.09
CA GLY A 48 7.40 -3.46 13.06
C GLY A 48 6.69 -2.13 12.90
N ARG A 49 5.51 -1.97 13.53
CA ARG A 49 5.24 -0.98 14.61
C ARG A 49 3.73 -0.89 14.86
N SER A 50 3.29 -1.65 15.85
CA SER A 50 2.14 -1.29 16.67
C SER A 50 2.49 -0.03 17.48
N GLY A 51 1.57 0.93 17.58
CA GLY A 51 1.61 2.07 18.52
C GLY A 51 1.80 3.43 17.85
N GLY A 52 0.88 4.40 17.97
CA GLY A 52 -0.31 4.50 18.81
C GLY A 52 -1.35 5.48 18.29
#